data_AF-A0A5K1CDX1-F1
#
_entry.id   AF-A0A5K1CDX1-F1
#
_cell.length_a   1.000
_cell.length_b   1.000
_cell.length_c   1.000
_cell.angle_alpha   90.00
_cell.angle_beta   90.00
_cell.angle_gamma   90.00
#
_symmetry.space_group_name_H-M   'P 1'
#
loop_
_entity.id
_entity.type
_entity.pdbx_description
1 polymer ?
#
loop_
_entity_poly.entity_id
_entity_poly.type
_entity_poly.pdbx_seq_one_letter_code
_entity_poly.pdbx_strand_id
1 'polypeptide(L)' 'WVEHDPMEILATVRICMEKAVDKATAAGYNVDKGLKAIGLTNQRETTLVWSRSSGLPLYNAIVWMDARTSSIC' A
#
# COMPACT_ATOMS: atom_id res chain seq x y z
N TRP A 1 2.56 11.85 -16.90
CA TRP A 1 1.42 11.36 -16.10
C TRP A 1 1.77 9.96 -15.67
N VAL A 2 1.82 9.71 -14.36
CA VAL A 2 2.17 8.44 -13.73
C VAL A 2 1.17 8.24 -12.59
N GLU A 3 0.37 7.18 -12.68
CA GLU A 3 -0.72 6.88 -11.75
C GLU A 3 -0.64 5.42 -11.31
N HIS A 4 -1.05 5.13 -10.08
CA HIS A 4 -1.24 3.76 -9.59
C HIS A 4 -2.68 3.54 -9.11
N ASP A 5 -3.20 2.34 -9.33
CA ASP A 5 -4.48 1.91 -8.75
C ASP A 5 -4.30 1.63 -7.23
N PRO A 6 -5.01 2.36 -6.34
CA PRO A 6 -4.93 2.16 -4.90
C PRO A 6 -5.42 0.78 -4.44
N MET A 7 -6.40 0.20 -5.14
CA MET A 7 -6.94 -1.11 -4.81
C MET A 7 -5.96 -2.22 -5.18
N GLU A 8 -5.22 -2.06 -6.27
CA GLU A 8 -4.12 -2.97 -6.65
C GLU A 8 -2.98 -2.94 -5.62
N ILE A 9 -2.60 -1.74 -5.15
CA ILE A 9 -1.61 -1.59 -4.08
C ILE A 9 -2.08 -2.33 -2.82
N LEU A 10 -3.34 -2.12 -2.41
CA LEU A 10 -3.90 -2.76 -1.22
C LEU A 10 -3.96 -4.29 -1.37
N ALA A 11 -4.35 -4.80 -2.54
CA ALA A 11 -4.38 -6.23 -2.84
C ALA A 11 -2.97 -6.84 -2.76
N THR A 12 -1.97 -6.16 -3.34
CA THR A 12 -0.57 -6.58 -3.30
C THR A 12 -0.04 -6.65 -1.88
N VAL A 13 -0.34 -5.65 -1.04
CA VAL A 13 0.06 -5.63 0.38
C VAL A 13 -0.54 -6.83 1.13
N ARG A 14 -1.83 -7.14 0.92
CA ARG A 14 -2.48 -8.32 1.54
C ARG A 14 -1.81 -9.62 1.14
N ILE A 15 -1.56 -9.80 -0.15
CA ILE A 15 -0.87 -10.99 -0.68
C ILE A 15 0.55 -11.11 -0.10
N CYS A 16 1.28 -10.00 0.02
CA CYS A 16 2.61 -9.98 0.64
C CYS A 16 2.56 -10.38 2.11
N MET A 17 1.59 -9.88 2.87
CA MET A 17 1.40 -10.23 4.28
C MET A 17 1.08 -11.72 4.44
N GLU A 18 0.10 -12.25 3.70
CA GLU A 18 -0.29 -13.66 3.75
C GLU A 18 0.92 -14.58 3.44
N LYS A 19 1.61 -14.33 2.31
CA LYS A 19 2.78 -15.12 1.92
C LYS A 19 3.93 -15.03 2.91
N ALA A 20 4.10 -13.88 3.59
CA ALA A 20 5.13 -13.72 4.60
C ALA A 20 4.81 -14.54 5.86
N VAL A 21 3.55 -14.55 6.29
CA VAL A 21 3.07 -15.37 7.41
C VAL A 21 3.23 -16.85 7.08
N ASP A 22 2.80 -17.30 5.91
CA ASP A 22 2.92 -18.70 5.49
C ASP A 22 4.38 -19.18 5.51
N LYS A 23 5.30 -18.37 4.97
CA LYS A 23 6.74 -18.68 4.97
C LYS A 23 7.32 -18.73 6.38
N ALA A 24 6.92 -17.81 7.26
CA ALA A 24 7.39 -17.79 8.64
C ALA A 24 6.88 -19.00 9.42
N THR A 25 5.61 -19.35 9.28
CA THR A 25 5.01 -20.54 9.91
C THR A 25 5.66 -21.82 9.39
N ALA A 26 5.90 -21.93 8.08
CA ALA A 26 6.61 -23.08 7.49
C ALA A 26 8.06 -23.21 7.99
N ALA A 27 8.70 -22.10 8.38
CA ALA A 27 10.01 -22.08 9.01
C ALA A 27 9.99 -22.34 10.54
N GLY A 28 8.82 -22.64 11.12
CA GLY A 28 8.68 -22.97 12.55
C GLY A 28 8.52 -21.76 13.48
N TYR A 29 8.36 -20.54 12.95
CA TYR A 29 8.09 -19.37 13.78
C TYR A 29 6.63 -19.35 14.25
N ASN A 30 6.41 -19.05 15.53
CA ASN A 30 5.07 -18.84 16.08
C ASN A 30 4.61 -17.40 15.77
N VAL A 31 4.03 -17.19 14.59
CA VAL A 31 3.58 -15.86 14.15
C VAL A 31 2.41 -15.36 15.00
N ASP A 32 1.45 -16.22 15.34
CA ASP A 32 0.24 -15.88 16.09
C ASP A 32 0.51 -15.23 17.46
N LYS A 33 1.54 -15.71 18.17
CA LYS A 33 1.93 -15.18 19.49
C LYS A 33 3.21 -14.33 19.45
N GLY A 34 3.97 -14.41 18.36
CA GLY A 34 5.29 -13.80 18.20
C GLY A 34 5.27 -12.43 17.52
N LEU A 35 4.26 -12.11 16.71
CA LEU A 35 4.19 -10.82 16.01
C LEU A 35 3.94 -9.68 17.00
N LYS A 36 4.89 -8.75 17.12
CA LYS A 36 4.81 -7.62 18.07
C LYS A 36 4.41 -6.30 17.42
N ALA A 37 4.78 -6.09 16.17
CA ALA A 37 4.55 -4.84 15.45
C ALA A 37 4.57 -5.05 13.93
N ILE A 38 4.01 -4.09 13.21
CA ILE A 38 4.10 -3.98 11.75
C ILE A 38 4.76 -2.64 11.44
N GLY A 39 5.89 -2.68 10.73
CA GLY A 39 6.53 -1.49 10.19
C GLY A 39 5.94 -1.17 8.82
N LEU A 40 5.67 0.11 8.58
CA LEU A 40 5.21 0.60 7.28
C LEU A 40 6.22 1.61 6.75
N THR A 41 6.58 1.46 5.48
CA THR A 41 7.35 2.44 4.73
C THR A 41 6.72 2.56 3.35
N ASN A 42 6.77 3.75 2.76
CA ASN A 42 6.08 4.05 1.51
C ASN A 42 6.96 4.90 0.58
N GLN A 43 6.67 4.82 -0.71
CA GLN A 43 7.08 5.87 -1.64
C GLN A 43 6.45 7.19 -1.18
N ARG A 44 7.29 8.20 -0.95
CA ARG A 44 6.83 9.51 -0.47
C ARG A 44 6.18 10.27 -1.63
N GLU A 45 5.54 11.39 -1.29
CA GLU A 45 4.86 12.35 -2.19
C GLU A 45 3.65 11.81 -2.99
N THR A 46 3.57 10.52 -3.32
CA THR A 46 2.41 9.88 -3.95
C THR A 46 1.14 10.16 -3.14
N THR A 47 0.13 10.76 -3.78
CA THR A 47 -1.06 11.27 -3.10
C THR A 47 -2.33 10.57 -3.60
N LEU A 48 -3.22 10.22 -2.65
CA LEU A 48 -4.50 9.56 -2.89
C LEU A 48 -5.64 10.34 -2.22
N VAL A 49 -6.79 10.41 -2.90
CA VAL A 49 -8.05 10.90 -2.32
C VAL A 49 -9.07 9.76 -2.29
N TRP A 50 -9.73 9.57 -1.16
CA TRP A 50 -10.75 8.54 -0.97
C TRP A 50 -11.98 9.09 -0.26
N SER A 51 -13.12 8.41 -0.44
CA SER A 51 -14.34 8.72 0.29
C SER A 51 -14.26 8.20 1.73
N ARG A 52 -14.51 9.08 2.70
CA ARG A 52 -14.56 8.69 4.11
C ARG A 52 -15.68 7.69 4.41
N SER A 53 -16.81 7.77 3.72
CA SER A 53 -17.98 6.93 4.00
C SER A 53 -17.84 5.52 3.44
N SER A 54 -17.28 5.37 2.24
CA SER A 54 -17.11 4.06 1.58
C SER A 54 -15.72 3.47 1.74
N GLY A 55 -14.71 4.27 2.07
CA GLY A 55 -13.31 3.85 2.05
C GLY A 55 -12.73 3.65 0.65
N LEU A 56 -13.52 3.90 -0.40
CA LEU A 56 -13.11 3.67 -1.79
C LEU A 56 -12.35 4.87 -2.36
N PRO A 57 -11.33 4.62 -3.20
CA PRO A 57 -10.60 5.68 -3.89
C PRO A 57 -11.55 6.44 -4.83
N LEU A 58 -11.42 7.77 -4.85
CA LEU A 58 -12.17 8.62 -5.79
C LEU A 58 -11.48 8.69 -7.15
N TYR A 59 -10.16 8.47 -7.17
CA TYR A 59 -9.32 8.46 -8.36
C TYR A 59 -8.05 7.64 -8.08
N ASN A 60 -7.28 7.33 -9.12
CA ASN A 60 -5.96 6.71 -8.98
C ASN A 60 -5.01 7.60 -8.15
N ALA A 61 -4.05 6.98 -7.50
CA ALA A 61 -3.00 7.71 -6.79
C ALA A 61 -2.07 8.39 -7.80
N ILE A 62 -1.84 9.69 -7.63
CA ILE A 62 -0.88 10.46 -8.43
C ILE A 62 0.51 10.21 -7.86
N VAL A 63 1.39 9.64 -8.67
CA VAL A 63 2.72 9.20 -8.24
C VAL A 63 3.70 10.38 -8.19
N TRP A 64 4.69 10.32 -7.32
CA TRP A 64 5.71 11.38 -7.15
C TRP A 64 6.48 11.78 -8.43
N MET A 65 6.56 10.90 -9.42
CA MET A 65 7.18 11.19 -10.74
C MET A 65 6.23 11.91 -11.71
N ASP A 66 4.98 12.17 -11.31
CA ASP A 66 4.01 12.79 -12.19
C ASP A 66 4.32 14.28 -12.40
N ALA A 67 4.49 14.67 -13.67
CA ALA A 67 4.78 16.04 -14.08
C ALA A 67 3.54 16.88 -14.47
N ARG A 68 2.31 16.38 -14.29
CA ARG A 68 1.08 17.09 -14.67
C ARG A 68 0.88 18.40 -13.91
N THR A 69 1.52 18.54 -12.74
CA THR A 69 1.46 19.74 -11.89
C THR A 69 2.55 20.76 -12.23
N SER A 70 3.31 20.56 -13.30
CA SER A 70 4.40 21.47 -13.74
C SER A 70 3.97 22.90 -14.09
N SER A 71 2.68 23.13 -14.36
CA SER A 71 2.15 24.48 -14.58
C SER A 71 1.66 25.14 -13.29
N ILE A 72 1.54 24.38 -12.21
CA ILE A 72 1.03 24.83 -10.91
C ILE A 72 2.19 25.14 -9.94
N CYS A 73 3.34 24.48 -10.11
CA CYS A 73 4.52 24.57 -9.26
C CYS A 73 5.79 24.92 -10.04
#